data_AF-A0AAP8U4D6-F1
#
_entry.id   AF-A0AAP8U4D6-F1
#
_cell.length_a   1.000
_cell.length_b   1.000
_cell.length_c   1.000
_cell.angle_alpha   90.00
_cell.angle_beta   90.00
_cell.angle_gamma   90.00
#
_symmetry.space_group_name_H-M   'P 1'
#
loop_
_entity.id
_entity.type
_entity.pdbx_description
1 polymer ?
#
loop_
_entity_poly.entity_id
_entity_poly.type
_entity_poly.pdbx_seq_one_letter_code
_entity_poly.pdbx_strand_id
1 'polypeptide(L)'
;MKHEEERSAFAIPGAEQRTVTSNRGAIYRIMVYKPDVPAPETGFPVIYMLDANSAFGSMAETVRLRTRGPHMLEPTVVVGIGYDTNQPFETNRRFYDYTVYADKTELPDRKDGSEWPTTGGADLFLTFIEEELKPLIEQEISIDRNRQTLFGHSLGGLFTLYTMFTKRQAFQVYAAGSPSIWWKNQFLFSLAERFAKEAQDSTSEPLQTSLLIGIGSEEKAEMIVDAKEMHDRLSSSNIPGLQVQYRCFDEENHLSVILPFIGLVIRSALAWK
;
A
#
# COMPACT_ATOMS: atom_id res chain seq x y z
N MET A 1 29.89 43.16 -4.42
CA MET A 1 28.83 42.49 -5.21
C MET A 1 27.94 41.75 -4.24
N LYS A 2 26.65 42.08 -4.17
CA LYS A 2 25.67 41.23 -3.46
C LYS A 2 25.45 40.03 -4.36
N HIS A 3 25.70 38.82 -3.87
CA HIS A 3 25.28 37.61 -4.57
C HIS A 3 23.75 37.63 -4.65
N GLU A 4 23.20 37.58 -5.85
CA GLU A 4 21.76 37.32 -6.04
C GLU A 4 21.52 35.87 -5.63
N GLU A 5 20.77 35.69 -4.55
CA GLU A 5 20.38 34.38 -4.04
C GLU A 5 19.05 34.00 -4.69
N GLU A 6 19.08 33.06 -5.64
CA GLU A 6 17.88 32.53 -6.27
C GLU A 6 17.32 31.39 -5.42
N ARG A 7 16.08 31.56 -4.93
CA ARG A 7 15.38 30.56 -4.11
C ARG A 7 14.33 29.84 -4.93
N SER A 8 14.37 28.51 -4.93
CA SER A 8 13.37 27.65 -5.55
C SER A 8 12.99 26.50 -4.63
N ALA A 9 11.81 25.93 -4.84
CA ALA A 9 11.36 24.76 -4.09
C ALA A 9 12.18 23.52 -4.48
N PHE A 10 12.48 22.65 -3.51
CA PHE A 10 13.05 21.35 -3.79
C PHE A 10 12.02 20.45 -4.47
N ALA A 11 12.42 19.74 -5.52
CA ALA A 11 11.60 18.74 -6.21
C ALA A 11 12.42 17.49 -6.51
N ILE A 12 11.79 16.32 -6.40
CA ILE A 12 12.39 15.05 -6.84
C ILE A 12 12.24 15.00 -8.36
N PRO A 13 13.33 14.87 -9.15
CA PRO A 13 13.24 14.79 -10.60
C PRO A 13 12.40 13.60 -11.05
N GLY A 14 11.51 13.84 -12.03
CA GLY A 14 10.56 12.83 -12.53
C GLY A 14 9.35 12.61 -11.63
N ALA A 15 9.22 13.37 -10.53
CA ALA A 15 8.04 13.36 -9.69
C ALA A 15 7.12 14.58 -9.95
N GLU A 16 5.82 14.33 -9.91
CA GLU A 16 4.78 15.34 -10.00
C GLU A 16 3.64 15.03 -9.02
N GLN A 17 2.74 15.99 -8.83
CA GLN A 17 1.49 15.76 -8.11
C GLN A 17 0.32 16.44 -8.82
N ARG A 18 -0.87 15.85 -8.70
CA ARG A 18 -2.11 16.37 -9.25
C ARG A 18 -3.29 16.08 -8.34
N THR A 19 -4.31 16.91 -8.42
CA THR A 19 -5.58 16.70 -7.74
C THR A 19 -6.50 15.90 -8.65
N VAL A 20 -7.03 14.78 -8.15
CA VAL A 20 -8.00 13.93 -8.85
C VAL A 20 -9.29 13.92 -8.04
N THR A 21 -10.40 14.26 -8.69
CA THR A 21 -11.74 14.13 -8.09
C THR A 21 -12.37 12.86 -8.63
N SER A 22 -12.79 11.95 -7.74
CA SER A 22 -13.50 10.74 -8.15
C SER A 22 -14.87 11.07 -8.71
N ASN A 23 -15.47 10.14 -9.44
CA ASN A 23 -16.84 10.24 -9.94
C ASN A 23 -17.87 10.43 -8.82
N ARG A 24 -17.51 10.10 -7.58
CA ARG A 24 -18.33 10.28 -6.37
C ARG A 24 -17.99 11.55 -5.58
N GLY A 25 -17.15 12.43 -6.13
CA GLY A 25 -16.80 13.73 -5.55
C GLY A 25 -15.72 13.69 -4.47
N ALA A 26 -15.07 12.55 -4.22
CA ALA A 26 -13.94 12.49 -3.31
C ALA A 26 -12.69 13.07 -3.97
N ILE A 27 -11.91 13.86 -3.24
CA ILE A 27 -10.72 14.54 -3.78
C ILE A 27 -9.47 13.89 -3.20
N TYR A 28 -8.58 13.45 -4.10
CA TYR A 28 -7.29 12.84 -3.76
C TYR A 28 -6.15 13.66 -4.35
N ARG A 29 -5.04 13.70 -3.62
CA ARG A 29 -3.76 14.17 -4.14
C ARG A 29 -3.00 12.95 -4.66
N ILE A 30 -2.84 12.85 -5.97
CA ILE A 30 -2.09 11.77 -6.62
C ILE A 30 -0.69 12.28 -6.91
N MET A 31 0.31 11.62 -6.31
CA MET A 31 1.73 11.89 -6.52
C MET A 31 2.29 10.81 -7.43
N VAL A 32 3.01 11.16 -8.49
CA VAL A 32 3.52 10.19 -9.45
C VAL A 32 5.01 10.40 -9.61
N TYR A 33 5.80 9.34 -9.48
CA TYR A 33 7.19 9.30 -9.92
C TYR A 33 7.30 8.37 -11.12
N LYS A 34 7.84 8.90 -12.22
CA LYS A 34 8.11 8.16 -13.46
C LYS A 34 9.61 8.22 -13.78
N PRO A 35 10.27 7.07 -14.00
CA PRO A 35 11.63 7.04 -14.50
C PRO A 35 11.76 7.73 -15.87
N ASP A 36 12.79 8.56 -16.05
CA ASP A 36 13.10 9.21 -17.33
C ASP A 36 13.91 8.28 -18.25
N VAL A 37 13.29 7.18 -18.64
CA VAL A 37 13.80 6.18 -19.58
C VAL A 37 12.66 5.65 -20.45
N PRO A 38 12.93 5.06 -21.62
CA PRO A 38 11.91 4.37 -22.38
C PRO A 38 11.23 3.28 -21.55
N ALA A 39 9.91 3.11 -21.74
CA ALA A 39 9.17 2.04 -21.10
C ALA A 39 9.64 0.66 -21.63
N PRO A 40 9.69 -0.38 -20.77
CA PRO A 40 9.82 -1.76 -21.24
C PRO A 40 8.68 -2.13 -22.20
N GLU A 41 8.87 -3.17 -23.03
CA GLU A 41 7.84 -3.63 -23.98
C GLU A 41 6.53 -4.03 -23.29
N THR A 42 6.60 -4.61 -22.09
CA THR A 42 5.42 -4.98 -21.29
C THR A 42 4.85 -3.81 -20.48
N GLY A 43 5.51 -2.64 -20.48
CA GLY A 43 5.22 -1.52 -19.60
C GLY A 43 6.07 -1.51 -18.32
N PHE A 44 5.97 -0.42 -17.55
CA PHE A 44 6.65 -0.32 -16.26
C PHE A 44 5.91 -1.10 -15.17
N PRO A 45 6.62 -1.81 -14.27
CA PRO A 45 6.09 -2.15 -12.97
C PRO A 45 5.65 -0.90 -12.20
N VAL A 46 4.62 -1.02 -11.38
CA VAL A 46 4.07 0.11 -10.63
C VAL A 46 3.79 -0.22 -9.18
N ILE A 47 4.15 0.70 -8.28
CA ILE A 47 3.84 0.63 -6.86
C ILE A 47 2.78 1.70 -6.55
N TYR A 48 1.58 1.27 -6.19
CA TYR A 48 0.53 2.11 -5.62
C TYR A 48 0.74 2.21 -4.12
N MET A 49 1.08 3.40 -3.63
CA MET A 49 1.38 3.66 -2.23
C MET A 49 0.27 4.47 -1.57
N LEU A 50 -0.35 3.91 -0.54
CA LEU A 50 -1.32 4.60 0.29
C LEU A 50 -0.63 5.58 1.27
N ASP A 51 -1.39 6.55 1.77
CA ASP A 51 -0.90 7.61 2.67
C ASP A 51 0.36 8.30 2.11
N ALA A 52 0.35 8.63 0.82
CA ALA A 52 1.51 9.15 0.10
C ALA A 52 2.09 10.43 0.72
N ASN A 53 1.27 11.25 1.37
CA ASN A 53 1.71 12.44 2.12
C ASN A 53 2.81 12.12 3.16
N SER A 54 2.86 10.90 3.70
CA SER A 54 3.78 10.51 4.76
C SER A 54 5.19 10.18 4.27
N ALA A 55 5.33 9.47 3.14
CA ALA A 55 6.61 8.89 2.74
C ALA A 55 6.78 8.71 1.21
N PHE A 56 5.96 9.34 0.36
CA PHE A 56 6.13 9.28 -1.09
C PHE A 56 7.54 9.71 -1.53
N GLY A 57 8.08 10.78 -0.94
CA GLY A 57 9.43 11.24 -1.26
C GLY A 57 10.51 10.18 -0.98
N SER A 58 10.40 9.46 0.14
CA SER A 58 11.30 8.35 0.48
C SER A 58 11.15 7.17 -0.48
N MET A 59 9.92 6.82 -0.85
CA MET A 59 9.65 5.76 -1.82
C MET A 59 10.23 6.11 -3.20
N ALA A 60 9.87 7.28 -3.74
CA ALA A 60 10.32 7.76 -5.05
C ALA A 60 11.85 7.85 -5.13
N GLU A 61 12.50 8.44 -4.12
CA GLU A 61 13.95 8.56 -4.10
C GLU A 61 14.64 7.20 -3.96
N THR A 62 14.09 6.27 -3.17
CA THR A 62 14.63 4.91 -3.07
C THR A 62 14.55 4.18 -4.40
N VAL A 63 13.44 4.29 -5.13
CA VAL A 63 13.32 3.74 -6.49
C VAL A 63 14.34 4.39 -7.41
N ARG A 64 14.41 5.73 -7.44
CA ARG A 64 15.33 6.51 -8.30
C ARG A 64 16.80 6.15 -8.07
N LEU A 65 17.20 5.90 -6.83
CA LEU A 65 18.56 5.49 -6.48
C LEU A 65 18.85 4.04 -6.91
N ARG A 66 17.89 3.13 -6.77
CA ARG A 66 18.08 1.69 -7.05
C ARG A 66 17.97 1.33 -8.52
N THR A 67 17.45 2.20 -9.36
CA THR A 67 17.44 2.04 -10.82
C THR A 67 18.70 2.61 -11.48
N ARG A 68 19.78 2.88 -10.71
CA ARG A 68 21.09 3.37 -11.20
C ARG A 68 22.23 2.42 -10.80
N GLY A 69 23.28 2.35 -11.62
CA GLY A 69 24.54 1.63 -11.30
C GLY A 69 24.65 0.21 -11.91
N PRO A 70 25.60 -0.63 -11.48
CA PRO A 70 25.81 -1.97 -12.06
C PRO A 70 24.83 -3.05 -11.56
N HIS A 71 24.05 -2.77 -10.51
CA HIS A 71 23.07 -3.67 -9.90
C HIS A 71 21.64 -3.12 -10.04
N MET A 72 21.32 -2.49 -11.19
CA MET A 72 20.04 -1.79 -11.37
C MET A 72 18.87 -2.73 -11.19
N LEU A 73 17.97 -2.34 -10.30
CA LEU A 73 16.60 -2.80 -10.36
C LEU A 73 15.93 -2.22 -11.61
N GLU A 74 14.94 -2.94 -12.13
CA GLU A 74 14.17 -2.48 -13.27
C GLU A 74 13.50 -1.13 -13.00
N PRO A 75 13.48 -0.20 -13.98
CA PRO A 75 12.76 1.06 -13.86
C PRO A 75 11.31 0.84 -13.41
N THR A 76 10.88 1.55 -12.37
CA THR A 76 9.58 1.33 -11.71
C THR A 76 8.86 2.66 -11.50
N VAL A 77 7.55 2.68 -11.73
CA VAL A 77 6.68 3.84 -11.46
C VAL A 77 6.18 3.77 -10.03
N VAL A 78 6.06 4.91 -9.35
CA VAL A 78 5.39 5.01 -8.04
C VAL A 78 4.18 5.93 -8.19
N VAL A 79 3.01 5.42 -7.82
CA VAL A 79 1.76 6.19 -7.75
C VAL A 79 1.36 6.28 -6.28
N GLY A 80 1.65 7.42 -5.66
CA GLY A 80 1.20 7.75 -4.32
C GLY A 80 -0.24 8.26 -4.30
N ILE A 81 -1.08 7.67 -3.47
CA ILE A 81 -2.45 8.11 -3.20
C ILE A 81 -2.46 8.80 -1.84
N GLY A 82 -2.74 10.10 -1.87
CA GLY A 82 -2.77 10.95 -0.70
C GLY A 82 -3.99 11.87 -0.68
N TYR A 83 -3.94 12.84 0.21
CA TYR A 83 -5.02 13.77 0.48
C TYR A 83 -4.54 15.23 0.36
N ASP A 84 -5.47 16.15 0.18
CA ASP A 84 -5.19 17.58 0.10
C ASP A 84 -4.90 18.17 1.50
N THR A 85 -3.77 17.80 2.07
CA THR A 85 -3.27 18.26 3.37
C THR A 85 -1.74 18.34 3.36
N ASN A 86 -1.20 19.14 4.26
CA ASN A 86 0.24 19.20 4.54
C ASN A 86 0.65 18.29 5.71
N GLN A 87 -0.30 17.61 6.34
CA GLN A 87 -0.02 16.61 7.37
C GLN A 87 0.41 15.28 6.73
N PRO A 88 1.26 14.49 7.41
CA PRO A 88 1.65 13.16 6.93
C PRO A 88 0.47 12.20 6.73
N PHE A 89 -0.58 12.35 7.54
CA PHE A 89 -1.78 11.52 7.51
C PHE A 89 -3.02 12.40 7.61
N GLU A 90 -4.00 12.21 6.71
CA GLU A 90 -5.32 12.81 6.88
C GLU A 90 -6.19 11.85 7.68
N THR A 91 -6.43 12.15 8.96
CA THR A 91 -7.02 11.18 9.90
C THR A 91 -8.44 10.80 9.51
N ASN A 92 -9.34 11.77 9.32
CA ASN A 92 -10.75 11.43 9.12
C ASN A 92 -10.96 10.70 7.79
N ARG A 93 -10.31 11.20 6.74
CA ARG A 93 -10.48 10.63 5.41
C ARG A 93 -9.93 9.21 5.30
N ARG A 94 -8.73 8.95 5.84
CA ARG A 94 -8.13 7.61 5.76
C ARG A 94 -8.86 6.56 6.59
N PHE A 95 -9.49 6.94 7.71
CA PHE A 95 -10.37 6.03 8.45
C PHE A 95 -11.55 5.61 7.58
N TYR A 96 -12.17 6.55 6.86
CA TYR A 96 -13.24 6.22 5.93
C TYR A 96 -12.74 5.33 4.79
N ASP A 97 -11.73 5.77 4.04
CA ASP A 97 -11.28 5.11 2.81
C ASP A 97 -10.67 3.73 3.02
N TYR A 98 -10.03 3.47 4.15
CA TYR A 98 -9.30 2.22 4.36
C TYR A 98 -10.08 1.16 5.13
N THR A 99 -11.23 1.50 5.72
CA THR A 99 -11.95 0.57 6.60
C THR A 99 -13.34 0.23 6.06
N VAL A 100 -13.78 -1.00 6.35
CA VAL A 100 -15.22 -1.33 6.20
C VAL A 100 -16.00 -0.68 7.35
N TYR A 101 -17.33 -0.80 7.35
CA TYR A 101 -18.11 -0.24 8.45
C TYR A 101 -17.84 -1.02 9.75
N ALA A 102 -17.63 -0.30 10.84
CA ALA A 102 -17.55 -0.87 12.18
C ALA A 102 -18.48 -0.11 13.13
N ASP A 103 -19.30 -0.87 13.86
CA ASP A 103 -20.07 -0.34 14.97
C ASP A 103 -19.15 0.00 16.14
N LYS A 104 -19.56 0.96 16.98
CA LYS A 104 -18.77 1.36 18.16
C LYS A 104 -18.42 0.20 19.09
N THR A 105 -19.30 -0.81 19.19
CA THR A 105 -19.10 -1.99 20.03
C THR A 105 -18.04 -2.96 19.49
N GLU A 106 -17.58 -2.78 18.25
CA GLU A 106 -16.56 -3.61 17.61
C GLU A 106 -15.17 -2.96 17.62
N LEU A 107 -15.08 -1.76 18.20
CA LEU A 107 -13.84 -1.00 18.31
C LEU A 107 -13.52 -0.74 19.79
N PRO A 108 -12.22 -0.75 20.17
CA PRO A 108 -11.83 -0.33 21.50
C PRO A 108 -12.09 1.18 21.68
N ASP A 109 -12.22 1.62 22.92
CA ASP A 109 -12.26 3.05 23.22
C ASP A 109 -10.95 3.72 22.79
N ARG A 110 -11.06 4.93 22.25
CA ARG A 110 -9.88 5.71 21.89
C ARG A 110 -9.21 6.21 23.16
N LYS A 111 -7.87 6.16 23.18
CA LYS A 111 -7.06 6.55 24.35
C LYS A 111 -7.28 8.01 24.78
N ASP A 112 -7.61 8.88 23.82
CA ASP A 112 -7.89 10.30 24.03
C ASP A 112 -9.35 10.57 24.45
N GLY A 113 -10.18 9.53 24.54
CA GLY A 113 -11.61 9.61 24.83
C GLY A 113 -12.44 10.19 23.69
N SER A 114 -11.86 10.44 22.50
CA SER A 114 -12.60 10.95 21.36
C SER A 114 -13.45 9.85 20.71
N GLU A 115 -14.44 10.26 19.93
CA GLU A 115 -15.18 9.36 19.06
C GLU A 115 -14.31 8.87 17.89
N TRP A 116 -14.63 7.70 17.35
CA TRP A 116 -14.02 7.22 16.12
C TRP A 116 -14.49 8.05 14.92
N PRO A 117 -13.61 8.35 13.94
CA PRO A 117 -14.02 8.94 12.68
C PRO A 117 -14.98 8.03 11.91
N THR A 118 -15.67 8.58 10.92
CA THR A 118 -16.52 7.80 10.01
C THR A 118 -15.72 6.69 9.32
N THR A 119 -16.28 5.49 9.25
CA THR A 119 -15.71 4.28 8.62
C THR A 119 -16.60 3.78 7.48
N GLY A 120 -16.15 2.77 6.72
CA GLY A 120 -16.99 2.10 5.71
C GLY A 120 -16.82 2.53 4.26
N GLY A 121 -15.72 3.21 3.92
CA GLY A 121 -15.40 3.64 2.57
C GLY A 121 -14.54 2.66 1.76
N ALA A 122 -14.07 1.55 2.33
CA ALA A 122 -13.11 0.64 1.68
C ALA A 122 -13.52 0.19 0.27
N ASP A 123 -14.75 -0.29 0.07
CA ASP A 123 -15.22 -0.70 -1.26
C ASP A 123 -15.22 0.45 -2.26
N LEU A 124 -15.66 1.65 -1.85
CA LEU A 124 -15.69 2.83 -2.72
C LEU A 124 -14.28 3.30 -3.08
N PHE A 125 -13.35 3.24 -2.13
CA PHE A 125 -11.96 3.59 -2.37
C PHE A 125 -11.28 2.58 -3.30
N LEU A 126 -11.55 1.28 -3.13
CA LEU A 126 -11.07 0.25 -4.04
C LEU A 126 -11.64 0.40 -5.46
N THR A 127 -12.93 0.72 -5.59
CA THR A 127 -13.54 1.06 -6.88
C THR A 127 -12.85 2.27 -7.53
N PHE A 128 -12.59 3.34 -6.77
CA PHE A 128 -11.84 4.48 -7.29
C PHE A 128 -10.44 4.08 -7.81
N ILE A 129 -9.70 3.26 -7.05
CA ILE A 129 -8.37 2.81 -7.47
C ILE A 129 -8.45 2.03 -8.79
N GLU A 130 -9.36 1.06 -8.88
CA GLU A 130 -9.43 0.11 -9.99
C GLU A 130 -10.05 0.70 -11.25
N GLU A 131 -11.13 1.47 -11.11
CA GLU A 131 -11.98 1.89 -12.22
C GLU A 131 -11.71 3.33 -12.67
N GLU A 132 -11.01 4.13 -11.85
CA GLU A 132 -10.76 5.53 -12.15
C GLU A 132 -9.26 5.84 -12.18
N LEU A 133 -8.54 5.57 -11.08
CA LEU A 133 -7.13 5.95 -10.96
C LEU A 133 -6.21 5.13 -11.87
N LYS A 134 -6.33 3.79 -11.86
CA LYS A 134 -5.50 2.93 -12.72
C LYS A 134 -5.67 3.29 -14.20
N PRO A 135 -6.90 3.38 -14.76
CA PRO A 135 -7.09 3.83 -16.13
C PRO A 135 -6.52 5.23 -16.41
N LEU A 136 -6.61 6.17 -15.47
CA LEU A 136 -6.04 7.51 -15.62
C LEU A 136 -4.50 7.47 -15.75
N ILE A 137 -3.82 6.67 -14.93
CA ILE A 137 -2.36 6.51 -15.00
C ILE A 137 -1.95 5.84 -16.32
N GLU A 138 -2.67 4.80 -16.73
CA GLU A 138 -2.37 4.02 -17.94
C GLU A 138 -2.56 4.79 -19.26
N GLN A 139 -3.34 5.88 -19.25
CA GLN A 139 -3.47 6.78 -20.41
C GLN A 139 -2.18 7.54 -20.72
N GLU A 140 -1.32 7.75 -19.72
CA GLU A 140 -0.14 8.61 -19.81
C GLU A 140 1.17 7.83 -19.66
N ILE A 141 1.11 6.66 -19.02
CA ILE A 141 2.27 5.84 -18.69
C ILE A 141 1.98 4.40 -19.10
N SER A 142 2.87 3.80 -19.88
CA SER A 142 2.79 2.37 -20.19
C SER A 142 3.06 1.55 -18.92
N ILE A 143 2.03 0.89 -18.39
CA ILE A 143 2.08 0.10 -17.15
C ILE A 143 1.94 -1.39 -17.47
N ASP A 144 2.77 -2.21 -16.84
CA ASP A 144 2.62 -3.65 -16.84
C ASP A 144 1.53 -4.06 -15.84
N ARG A 145 0.34 -4.39 -16.35
CA ARG A 145 -0.82 -4.79 -15.53
C ARG A 145 -0.60 -6.08 -14.73
N ASN A 146 0.42 -6.87 -15.07
CA ASN A 146 0.80 -8.08 -14.33
C ASN A 146 1.82 -7.80 -13.22
N ARG A 147 2.28 -6.55 -13.07
CA ARG A 147 3.31 -6.17 -12.09
C ARG A 147 2.92 -4.91 -11.32
N GLN A 148 1.75 -5.00 -10.71
CA GLN A 148 1.18 -3.93 -9.88
C GLN A 148 1.30 -4.31 -8.41
N THR A 149 1.84 -3.40 -7.61
CA THR A 149 2.00 -3.55 -6.16
C THR A 149 1.08 -2.59 -5.42
N LEU A 150 0.39 -3.05 -4.38
CA LEU A 150 -0.29 -2.20 -3.41
C LEU A 150 0.49 -2.19 -2.09
N PHE A 151 0.94 -1.01 -1.67
CA PHE A 151 1.64 -0.80 -0.41
C PHE A 151 0.82 0.11 0.52
N GLY A 152 0.60 -0.36 1.75
CA GLY A 152 -0.07 0.41 2.79
C GLY A 152 0.49 0.08 4.16
N HIS A 153 0.42 1.06 5.07
CA HIS A 153 0.88 0.94 6.45
C HIS A 153 -0.23 1.23 7.46
N SER A 154 -0.26 0.55 8.60
CA SER A 154 -1.28 0.72 9.65
C SER A 154 -2.70 0.43 9.11
N LEU A 155 -3.62 1.39 9.11
CA LEU A 155 -4.91 1.25 8.41
C LEU A 155 -4.74 1.00 6.90
N GLY A 156 -3.73 1.60 6.27
CA GLY A 156 -3.39 1.29 4.88
C GLY A 156 -2.98 -0.18 4.72
N GLY A 157 -2.29 -0.76 5.71
CA GLY A 157 -1.95 -2.19 5.72
C GLY A 157 -3.19 -3.08 5.90
N LEU A 158 -4.17 -2.63 6.71
CA LEU A 158 -5.49 -3.26 6.79
C LEU A 158 -6.19 -3.24 5.43
N PHE A 159 -6.21 -2.08 4.74
CA PHE A 159 -6.82 -1.96 3.43
C PHE A 159 -6.10 -2.81 2.37
N THR A 160 -4.77 -2.91 2.43
CA THR A 160 -3.99 -3.79 1.57
C THR A 160 -4.40 -5.25 1.74
N LEU A 161 -4.50 -5.74 2.99
CA LEU A 161 -4.96 -7.11 3.26
C LEU A 161 -6.42 -7.31 2.85
N TYR A 162 -7.29 -6.35 3.17
CA TYR A 162 -8.68 -6.36 2.75
C TYR A 162 -8.82 -6.48 1.24
N THR A 163 -8.10 -5.66 0.48
CA THR A 163 -8.10 -5.67 -1.00
C THR A 163 -7.66 -7.02 -1.55
N MET A 164 -6.59 -7.61 -0.99
CA MET A 164 -6.14 -8.94 -1.40
C MET A 164 -7.22 -10.00 -1.17
N PHE A 165 -7.92 -9.95 -0.04
CA PHE A 165 -8.92 -10.96 0.32
C PHE A 165 -10.24 -10.79 -0.43
N THR A 166 -10.64 -9.58 -0.80
CA THR A 166 -11.94 -9.31 -1.44
C THR A 166 -11.84 -9.15 -2.96
N LYS A 167 -10.68 -8.75 -3.48
CA LYS A 167 -10.44 -8.53 -4.92
C LYS A 167 -9.05 -9.00 -5.32
N ARG A 168 -8.80 -10.31 -5.15
CA ARG A 168 -7.48 -10.97 -5.30
C ARG A 168 -6.70 -10.67 -6.60
N GLN A 169 -7.38 -10.26 -7.66
CA GLN A 169 -6.76 -9.93 -8.96
C GLN A 169 -6.43 -8.45 -9.16
N ALA A 170 -6.76 -7.59 -8.18
CA ALA A 170 -6.48 -6.16 -8.28
C ALA A 170 -4.97 -5.89 -8.40
N PHE A 171 -4.15 -6.61 -7.63
CA PHE A 171 -2.69 -6.48 -7.63
C PHE A 171 -2.02 -7.85 -7.58
N GLN A 172 -0.78 -7.92 -8.09
CA GLN A 172 0.03 -9.13 -8.02
C GLN A 172 0.92 -9.14 -6.77
N VAL A 173 1.27 -7.97 -6.24
CA VAL A 173 2.04 -7.87 -4.99
C VAL A 173 1.30 -6.99 -3.98
N TYR A 174 1.18 -7.48 -2.76
CA TYR A 174 0.60 -6.76 -1.63
C TYR A 174 1.66 -6.61 -0.55
N ALA A 175 1.91 -5.38 -0.13
CA ALA A 175 2.82 -5.07 0.97
C ALA A 175 2.05 -4.41 2.11
N ALA A 176 1.83 -5.15 3.19
CA ALA A 176 1.10 -4.71 4.36
C ALA A 176 2.07 -4.44 5.52
N GLY A 177 2.34 -3.17 5.78
CA GLY A 177 3.20 -2.73 6.88
C GLY A 177 2.38 -2.50 8.15
N SER A 178 2.75 -3.14 9.24
CA SER A 178 2.10 -3.04 10.55
C SER A 178 0.57 -3.04 10.45
N PRO A 179 -0.04 -4.01 9.73
CA PRO A 179 -1.45 -3.95 9.40
C PRO A 179 -2.30 -3.91 10.67
N SER A 180 -3.31 -3.03 10.69
CA SER A 180 -4.21 -2.87 11.84
C SER A 180 -5.21 -4.01 11.95
N ILE A 181 -4.73 -5.26 12.08
CA ILE A 181 -5.56 -6.47 12.11
C ILE A 181 -6.56 -6.43 13.25
N TRP A 182 -6.21 -5.87 14.40
CA TRP A 182 -7.08 -5.66 15.57
C TRP A 182 -8.43 -4.99 15.26
N TRP A 183 -8.53 -4.21 14.17
CA TRP A 183 -9.72 -3.44 13.84
C TRP A 183 -10.96 -4.33 13.63
N LYS A 184 -12.14 -3.85 14.07
CA LYS A 184 -13.43 -4.57 14.04
C LYS A 184 -13.31 -6.02 14.51
N ASN A 185 -12.90 -6.20 15.77
CA ASN A 185 -12.74 -7.52 16.38
C ASN A 185 -11.94 -8.52 15.53
N GLN A 186 -10.86 -8.06 14.90
CA GLN A 186 -9.99 -8.90 14.06
C GLN A 186 -10.68 -9.55 12.85
N PHE A 187 -11.66 -8.88 12.24
CA PHE A 187 -12.44 -9.40 11.10
C PHE A 187 -11.58 -9.88 9.90
N LEU A 188 -10.34 -9.38 9.76
CA LEU A 188 -9.43 -9.82 8.70
C LEU A 188 -9.11 -11.31 8.79
N PHE A 189 -9.12 -11.94 9.98
CA PHE A 189 -8.93 -13.39 10.08
C PHE A 189 -10.08 -14.16 9.43
N SER A 190 -11.32 -13.73 9.64
CA SER A 190 -12.49 -14.32 8.98
C SER A 190 -12.48 -14.09 7.46
N LEU A 191 -11.92 -12.98 6.99
CA LEU A 191 -11.69 -12.75 5.56
C LEU A 191 -10.61 -13.68 4.99
N ALA A 192 -9.48 -13.83 5.69
CA ALA A 192 -8.39 -14.72 5.29
C ALA A 192 -8.87 -16.18 5.19
N GLU A 193 -9.70 -16.64 6.11
CA GLU A 193 -10.30 -17.98 6.07
C GLU A 193 -11.22 -18.18 4.87
N ARG A 194 -12.04 -17.19 4.52
CA ARG A 194 -12.89 -17.23 3.32
C ARG A 194 -12.05 -17.25 2.05
N PHE A 195 -11.09 -16.33 1.96
CA PHE A 195 -10.15 -16.25 0.85
C PHE A 195 -9.42 -17.58 0.63
N ALA A 196 -8.94 -18.24 1.69
CA ALA A 196 -8.26 -19.52 1.59
C ALA A 196 -9.17 -20.64 1.06
N LYS A 197 -10.42 -20.70 1.55
CA LYS A 197 -11.42 -21.66 1.06
C LYS A 197 -11.73 -21.45 -0.42
N GLU A 198 -11.93 -20.19 -0.83
CA GLU A 198 -12.22 -19.84 -2.22
C GLU A 198 -11.03 -20.13 -3.14
N ALA A 199 -9.80 -19.84 -2.71
CA ALA A 199 -8.60 -20.08 -3.50
C ALA A 199 -8.26 -21.57 -3.68
N GLN A 200 -8.77 -22.44 -2.81
CA GLN A 200 -8.64 -23.89 -2.93
C GLN A 200 -9.74 -24.54 -3.79
N ASP A 201 -10.82 -23.81 -4.11
CA ASP A 201 -11.84 -24.30 -5.02
C ASP A 201 -11.25 -24.46 -6.43
N SER A 202 -11.38 -25.66 -7.01
CA SER A 202 -10.87 -25.99 -8.35
C SER A 202 -11.43 -25.13 -9.49
N THR A 203 -12.54 -24.42 -9.24
CA THR A 203 -13.16 -23.51 -10.20
C THR A 203 -12.62 -22.08 -10.11
N SER A 204 -11.85 -21.77 -9.06
CA SER A 204 -11.20 -20.47 -8.92
C SER A 204 -10.13 -20.27 -9.99
N GLU A 205 -10.06 -19.05 -10.51
CA GLU A 205 -8.93 -18.63 -11.33
C GLU A 205 -7.59 -18.79 -10.55
N PRO A 206 -6.52 -19.25 -11.21
CA PRO A 206 -5.22 -19.45 -10.58
C PRO A 206 -4.73 -18.19 -9.88
N LEU A 207 -4.26 -18.35 -8.64
CA LEU A 207 -3.60 -17.26 -7.94
C LEU A 207 -2.18 -17.09 -8.46
N GLN A 208 -1.76 -15.84 -8.63
CA GLN A 208 -0.38 -15.43 -8.88
C GLN A 208 -0.15 -14.18 -8.06
N THR A 209 0.08 -14.36 -6.76
CA THR A 209 0.09 -13.26 -5.79
C THR A 209 1.22 -13.42 -4.78
N SER A 210 1.91 -12.32 -4.48
CA SER A 210 2.80 -12.22 -3.33
C SER A 210 2.22 -11.31 -2.26
N LEU A 211 2.27 -11.76 -1.00
CA LEU A 211 1.99 -10.96 0.18
C LEU A 211 3.26 -10.82 1.01
N LEU A 212 3.63 -9.58 1.29
CA LEU A 212 4.68 -9.22 2.24
C LEU A 212 4.07 -8.54 3.45
N ILE A 213 4.23 -9.11 4.63
CA ILE A 213 3.84 -8.52 5.91
C ILE A 213 5.10 -8.03 6.64
N GLY A 214 5.15 -6.73 6.95
CA GLY A 214 6.22 -6.12 7.73
C GLY A 214 5.71 -5.62 9.07
N ILE A 215 6.49 -5.70 10.14
CA ILE A 215 6.13 -5.13 11.45
C ILE A 215 7.37 -4.75 12.27
N GLY A 216 7.28 -3.73 13.11
CA GLY A 216 8.36 -3.33 14.02
C GLY A 216 8.38 -4.16 15.31
N SER A 217 9.57 -4.48 15.83
CA SER A 217 9.72 -5.27 17.06
C SER A 217 9.27 -4.51 18.32
N GLU A 218 9.21 -3.19 18.28
CA GLU A 218 8.78 -2.32 19.40
C GLU A 218 7.30 -1.91 19.31
N GLU A 219 6.53 -2.56 18.43
CA GLU A 219 5.08 -2.37 18.37
C GLU A 219 4.37 -3.06 19.54
N LYS A 220 3.07 -2.77 19.70
CA LYS A 220 2.25 -3.45 20.71
C LYS A 220 2.31 -4.96 20.47
N ALA A 221 2.44 -5.72 21.56
CA ALA A 221 2.56 -7.17 21.51
C ALA A 221 1.42 -7.82 20.70
N GLU A 222 0.19 -7.33 20.85
CA GLU A 222 -0.97 -7.83 20.13
C GLU A 222 -0.84 -7.62 18.61
N MET A 223 -0.26 -6.50 18.16
CA MET A 223 -0.04 -6.25 16.74
C MET A 223 1.02 -7.19 16.15
N ILE A 224 2.09 -7.45 16.91
CA ILE A 224 3.15 -8.40 16.51
C ILE A 224 2.57 -9.82 16.39
N VAL A 225 1.78 -10.23 17.38
CA VAL A 225 1.09 -11.53 17.38
C VAL A 225 0.14 -11.64 16.20
N ASP A 226 -0.72 -10.63 15.98
CA ASP A 226 -1.70 -10.65 14.90
C ASP A 226 -1.05 -10.74 13.50
N ALA A 227 0.01 -9.95 13.27
CA ALA A 227 0.71 -9.96 11.99
C ALA A 227 1.39 -11.32 11.72
N LYS A 228 1.98 -11.93 12.76
CA LYS A 228 2.61 -13.25 12.66
C LYS A 228 1.57 -14.35 12.43
N GLU A 229 0.47 -14.30 13.16
CA GLU A 229 -0.64 -15.26 13.03
C GLU A 229 -1.25 -15.19 11.63
N MET A 230 -1.48 -13.99 11.08
CA MET A 230 -1.97 -13.82 9.71
C MET A 230 -1.04 -14.45 8.68
N HIS A 231 0.27 -14.22 8.82
CA HIS A 231 1.28 -14.86 7.98
C HIS A 231 1.19 -16.40 8.09
N ASP A 232 1.12 -16.93 9.30
CA ASP A 232 1.19 -18.37 9.54
C ASP A 232 -0.05 -19.11 9.03
N ARG A 233 -1.24 -18.52 9.19
CA ARG A 233 -2.49 -19.05 8.61
C ARG A 233 -2.43 -19.13 7.09
N LEU A 234 -2.04 -18.03 6.43
CA LEU A 234 -1.98 -17.98 4.97
C LEU A 234 -0.90 -18.91 4.42
N SER A 235 0.27 -18.97 5.06
CA SER A 235 1.36 -19.88 4.68
C SER A 235 0.95 -21.34 4.83
N SER A 236 0.28 -21.68 5.93
CA SER A 236 -0.14 -23.06 6.22
C SER A 236 -1.33 -23.51 5.36
N SER A 237 -2.04 -22.59 4.72
CA SER A 237 -3.16 -22.88 3.83
C SER A 237 -2.72 -23.48 2.48
N ASN A 238 -1.41 -23.47 2.17
CA ASN A 238 -0.81 -24.06 0.96
C ASN A 238 -1.55 -23.70 -0.34
N ILE A 239 -2.01 -22.45 -0.45
CA ILE A 239 -2.75 -21.96 -1.61
C ILE A 239 -1.79 -21.90 -2.81
N PRO A 240 -2.04 -22.65 -3.90
CA PRO A 240 -1.17 -22.63 -5.07
C PRO A 240 -1.03 -21.22 -5.65
N GLY A 241 0.22 -20.80 -5.88
CA GLY A 241 0.53 -19.50 -6.46
C GLY A 241 0.43 -18.30 -5.51
N LEU A 242 0.14 -18.53 -4.22
CA LEU A 242 0.30 -17.54 -3.16
C LEU A 242 1.67 -17.65 -2.51
N GLN A 243 2.46 -16.58 -2.54
CA GLN A 243 3.71 -16.47 -1.80
C GLN A 243 3.55 -15.52 -0.63
N VAL A 244 3.71 -15.99 0.60
CA VAL A 244 3.59 -15.17 1.80
C VAL A 244 4.95 -15.00 2.45
N GLN A 245 5.32 -13.77 2.78
CA GLN A 245 6.56 -13.42 3.45
C GLN A 245 6.27 -12.56 4.68
N TYR A 246 7.07 -12.76 5.74
CA TYR A 246 6.99 -11.97 6.97
C TYR A 246 8.35 -11.40 7.34
N ARG A 247 8.37 -10.15 7.79
CA ARG A 247 9.55 -9.49 8.31
C ARG A 247 9.22 -8.71 9.58
N CYS A 248 9.85 -9.10 10.68
CA CYS A 248 9.97 -8.25 11.86
C CYS A 248 11.24 -7.38 11.72
N PHE A 249 11.12 -6.09 11.98
CA PHE A 249 12.23 -5.14 11.94
C PHE A 249 12.65 -4.81 13.37
N ASP A 250 13.86 -5.20 13.73
CA ASP A 250 14.44 -4.96 15.06
C ASP A 250 14.61 -3.45 15.29
N GLU A 251 14.37 -3.00 16.52
CA GLU A 251 14.50 -1.59 16.97
C GLU A 251 13.54 -0.61 16.28
N GLU A 252 12.56 -1.12 15.54
CA GLU A 252 11.55 -0.29 14.88
C GLU A 252 10.23 -0.29 15.65
N ASN A 253 9.65 0.90 15.82
CA ASN A 253 8.30 1.10 16.33
C ASN A 253 7.30 1.32 15.18
N HIS A 254 6.04 1.58 15.53
CA HIS A 254 4.94 1.67 14.57
C HIS A 254 5.19 2.66 13.43
N LEU A 255 5.82 3.83 13.67
CA LEU A 255 6.06 4.80 12.59
C LEU A 255 7.44 4.64 11.95
N SER A 256 8.47 4.29 12.73
CA SER A 256 9.83 4.23 12.22
C SER A 256 10.02 3.07 11.21
N VAL A 257 9.26 1.98 11.36
CA VAL A 257 9.30 0.81 10.46
C VAL A 257 8.94 1.10 9.01
N ILE A 258 8.23 2.21 8.71
CA ILE A 258 7.82 2.56 7.35
C ILE A 258 9.03 2.64 6.41
N LEU A 259 10.11 3.31 6.85
CA LEU A 259 11.29 3.55 6.02
C LEU A 259 12.10 2.29 5.69
N PRO A 260 12.51 1.44 6.67
CA PRO A 260 13.20 0.20 6.34
C PRO A 260 12.30 -0.77 5.55
N PHE A 261 10.98 -0.70 5.73
CA PHE A 261 10.06 -1.54 4.99
C PHE A 261 9.97 -1.19 3.50
N ILE A 262 10.00 0.10 3.12
CA ILE A 262 10.04 0.56 1.71
C ILE A 262 11.10 -0.20 0.89
N GLY A 263 12.30 -0.38 1.45
CA GLY A 263 13.38 -1.09 0.76
C GLY A 263 13.07 -2.55 0.47
N LEU A 264 12.25 -3.22 1.27
CA LEU A 264 11.79 -4.59 1.04
C LEU A 264 10.59 -4.63 0.09
N VAL A 265 9.67 -3.67 0.19
CA VAL A 265 8.54 -3.51 -0.75
C VAL A 265 9.04 -3.42 -2.19
N ILE A 266 10.02 -2.55 -2.46
CA ILE A 266 10.58 -2.39 -3.81
C ILE A 266 11.22 -3.70 -4.31
N ARG A 267 11.91 -4.45 -3.45
CA ARG A 267 12.48 -5.75 -3.86
C ARG A 267 11.40 -6.77 -4.16
N SER A 268 10.33 -6.82 -3.35
CA SER A 268 9.22 -7.74 -3.56
C SER A 268 8.46 -7.42 -4.84
N ALA A 269 8.20 -6.13 -5.10
CA ALA A 269 7.57 -5.65 -6.34
C ALA A 269 8.32 -6.09 -7.60
N LEU A 270 9.67 -6.09 -7.55
CA LEU A 270 10.51 -6.35 -8.72
C LEU A 270 11.01 -7.78 -8.85
N ALA A 271 10.96 -8.56 -7.77
CA ALA A 271 11.20 -10.00 -7.83
C ALA A 271 10.04 -10.74 -8.51
N TRP A 272 8.84 -10.17 -8.51
CA TRP A 272 7.67 -10.72 -9.17
C TRP A 272 7.79 -10.60 -10.70
N LYS A 273 7.61 -11.72 -11.40
CA LYS A 273 7.74 -11.86 -12.85
C LYS A 273 6.51 -12.53 -13.43
#